data_AF-A0A329VD35-F1
#
_entry.id   AF-A0A329VD35-F1
#
_cell.length_a   1.000
_cell.length_b   1.000
_cell.length_c   1.000
_cell.angle_alpha   90.00
_cell.angle_beta   90.00
_cell.angle_gamma   90.00
#
_symmetry.space_group_name_H-M   'P 1'
#
loop_
_entity.id
_entity.type
_entity.pdbx_description
1 polymer ?
#
loop_
_entity_poly.entity_id
_entity_poly.type
_entity_poly.pdbx_seq_one_letter_code
_entity_poly.pdbx_strand_id
1 'polypeptide(L)'
;MFSTCAEQWANDTFQHAELGDKRRTNRLVKVACSLANHIGQSLVQSLDSPADVEAAYRLTRNSAIAPQAIAEAGFTATVAHAQRYHCLLALEDTTTLSFSHASVADELGYTTSKEKSRGMQAHSVLLFAPEEQQVVGLIEQQRWCRDVSDYGKSRQRDTRPYEGKESYKWERASQAVDSRLGEQMANVISVCDREADIIEYLRYKTSQKQRFVIRSMQNR
;
A
#
# COMPACT_ATOMS: atom_id res chain seq x y z
N MET A 1 10.48 17.42 -9.38
CA MET A 1 10.78 17.01 -10.77
C MET A 1 10.67 15.49 -10.83
N PHE A 2 9.72 14.96 -11.61
CA PHE A 2 9.60 13.52 -11.82
C PHE A 2 10.82 13.01 -12.60
N SER A 3 11.36 11.86 -12.19
CA SER A 3 12.33 11.18 -13.04
C SER A 3 11.61 10.66 -14.28
N THR A 4 11.96 11.19 -15.45
CA THR A 4 11.53 10.65 -16.75
C THR A 4 12.32 9.40 -17.14
N CYS A 5 13.41 9.12 -16.42
CA CYS A 5 14.24 7.94 -16.60
C CYS A 5 13.78 6.83 -15.65
N ALA A 6 13.31 5.71 -16.21
CA ALA A 6 12.87 4.54 -15.44
C ALA A 6 14.01 3.92 -14.63
N GLU A 7 15.24 3.97 -15.14
CA GLU A 7 16.42 3.46 -14.43
C GLU A 7 16.70 4.28 -13.17
N GLN A 8 16.71 5.60 -13.31
CA GLN A 8 16.89 6.49 -12.17
C GLN A 8 15.74 6.32 -11.15
N TRP A 9 14.49 6.26 -11.62
CA TRP A 9 13.33 6.03 -10.76
C TRP A 9 13.45 4.71 -9.97
N ALA A 10 13.79 3.61 -10.65
CA ALA A 10 13.88 2.30 -10.02
C ALA A 10 15.01 2.25 -8.99
N ASN A 11 16.16 2.89 -9.29
CA ASN A 11 17.26 3.02 -8.34
C ASN A 11 16.81 3.84 -7.13
N ASP A 12 16.30 5.05 -7.33
CA ASP A 12 15.88 5.94 -6.23
C ASP A 12 14.83 5.29 -5.33
N THR A 13 13.96 4.45 -5.90
CA THR A 13 12.89 3.79 -5.16
C THR A 13 13.35 2.54 -4.42
N PHE A 14 14.25 1.73 -5.00
CA PHE A 14 14.49 0.36 -4.51
C PHE A 14 15.96 0.01 -4.21
N GLN A 15 16.93 0.89 -4.49
CA GLN A 15 18.36 0.57 -4.29
C GLN A 15 18.73 0.24 -2.83
N HIS A 16 17.95 0.72 -1.87
CA HIS A 16 18.13 0.49 -0.44
C HIS A 16 17.20 -0.59 0.12
N ALA A 17 16.57 -1.41 -0.74
CA ALA A 17 15.72 -2.49 -0.26
C ALA A 17 16.55 -3.57 0.46
N GLU A 18 16.18 -3.84 1.72
CA GLU A 18 16.83 -4.83 2.58
C GLU A 18 16.28 -6.24 2.30
N LEU A 19 16.81 -6.89 1.27
CA LEU A 19 16.34 -8.21 0.81
C LEU A 19 17.24 -9.38 1.27
N GLY A 20 18.17 -9.11 2.19
CA GLY A 20 19.13 -10.09 2.75
C GLY A 20 20.26 -10.50 1.81
N ASP A 21 20.30 -9.99 0.58
CA ASP A 21 21.41 -10.19 -0.38
C ASP A 21 21.39 -9.06 -1.41
N LYS A 22 22.53 -8.37 -1.60
CA LYS A 22 22.68 -7.27 -2.57
C LYS A 22 22.28 -7.66 -3.99
N ARG A 23 22.46 -8.93 -4.37
CA ARG A 23 22.05 -9.45 -5.68
C ARG A 23 20.54 -9.43 -5.87
N ARG A 24 19.76 -9.63 -4.79
CA ARG A 24 18.29 -9.55 -4.83
C ARG A 24 17.85 -8.10 -5.01
N THR A 25 18.48 -7.17 -4.28
CA THR A 25 18.20 -5.73 -4.40
C THR A 25 18.52 -5.22 -5.81
N ASN A 26 19.70 -5.55 -6.34
CA ASN A 26 20.07 -5.20 -7.72
C ASN A 26 19.09 -5.79 -8.75
N ARG A 27 18.62 -7.03 -8.52
CA ARG A 27 17.62 -7.67 -9.37
C ARG A 27 16.26 -6.99 -9.29
N LEU A 28 15.83 -6.57 -8.09
CA LEU A 28 14.59 -5.80 -7.90
C LEU A 28 14.64 -4.50 -8.70
N VAL A 29 15.72 -3.73 -8.58
CA VAL A 29 15.91 -2.48 -9.35
C VAL A 29 15.83 -2.75 -10.85
N LYS A 30 16.55 -3.77 -11.36
CA LYS A 30 16.52 -4.12 -12.79
C LYS A 30 15.11 -4.49 -13.26
N VAL A 31 14.40 -5.34 -12.51
CA VAL A 31 13.03 -5.75 -12.85
C VAL A 31 12.06 -4.58 -12.80
N ALA A 32 12.14 -3.74 -11.76
CA ALA A 32 11.31 -2.54 -11.63
C ALA A 32 11.51 -1.57 -12.80
N CYS A 33 12.78 -1.28 -13.17
CA CYS A 33 13.12 -0.47 -14.33
C CYS A 33 12.49 -1.03 -15.61
N SER A 34 12.63 -2.34 -15.84
CA SER A 34 12.07 -3.01 -17.01
C SER A 34 10.54 -2.88 -17.09
N LEU A 35 9.86 -3.10 -15.96
CA LEU A 35 8.40 -2.98 -15.87
C LEU A 35 7.93 -1.53 -16.06
N ALA A 36 8.68 -0.54 -15.56
CA ALA A 36 8.37 0.87 -15.73
C ALA A 36 8.56 1.36 -17.18
N ASN A 37 9.50 0.77 -17.94
CA ASN A 37 9.62 1.03 -19.37
C ASN A 37 8.54 0.35 -20.22
N HIS A 38 7.86 -0.67 -19.69
CA HIS A 38 6.89 -1.51 -20.41
C HIS A 38 5.55 -1.59 -19.67
N ILE A 39 5.03 -0.44 -19.22
CA ILE A 39 3.81 -0.36 -18.40
C ILE A 39 2.65 -1.11 -19.06
N GLY A 40 2.04 -2.03 -18.30
CA GLY A 40 0.88 -2.81 -18.73
C GLY A 40 1.23 -4.09 -19.51
N GLN A 41 2.50 -4.33 -19.83
CA GLN A 41 2.93 -5.57 -20.48
C GLN A 41 3.17 -6.71 -19.47
N SER A 42 3.20 -7.95 -19.97
CA SER A 42 3.56 -9.10 -19.14
C SER A 42 5.05 -9.08 -18.74
N LEU A 43 5.41 -9.84 -17.70
CA LEU A 43 6.80 -9.96 -17.26
C LEU A 43 7.74 -10.43 -18.39
N VAL A 44 7.26 -11.37 -19.22
CA VAL A 44 8.01 -11.90 -20.36
C VAL A 44 8.23 -10.84 -21.43
N GLN A 45 7.21 -10.04 -21.73
CA GLN A 45 7.30 -8.96 -22.74
C GLN A 45 8.14 -7.77 -22.25
N SER A 46 8.24 -7.59 -20.95
CA SER A 46 8.97 -6.46 -20.35
C SER A 46 10.48 -6.69 -20.25
N LEU A 47 11.00 -7.84 -20.67
CA LEU A 47 12.40 -8.26 -20.45
C LEU A 47 13.03 -8.77 -21.75
N ASP A 48 14.29 -8.42 -21.98
CA ASP A 48 14.95 -8.59 -23.29
C ASP A 48 15.51 -9.99 -23.53
N SER A 49 15.74 -10.79 -22.49
CA SER A 49 16.43 -12.08 -22.60
C SER A 49 15.78 -13.21 -21.80
N PRO A 50 15.87 -14.48 -22.25
CA PRO A 50 15.38 -15.62 -21.48
C PRO A 50 15.98 -15.70 -20.07
N ALA A 51 17.25 -15.30 -19.92
CA ALA A 51 17.92 -15.26 -18.62
C ALA A 51 17.30 -14.20 -17.69
N ASP A 52 16.93 -13.03 -18.21
CA ASP A 52 16.27 -11.99 -17.43
C ASP A 52 14.83 -12.36 -17.07
N VAL A 53 14.09 -12.99 -17.98
CA VAL A 53 12.75 -13.54 -17.73
C VAL A 53 12.80 -14.54 -16.58
N GLU A 54 13.68 -15.55 -16.66
CA GLU A 54 13.82 -16.55 -15.60
C GLU A 54 14.26 -15.91 -14.28
N ALA A 55 15.17 -14.94 -14.31
CA ALA A 55 15.61 -14.24 -13.11
C ALA A 55 14.49 -13.41 -12.46
N ALA A 56 13.61 -12.80 -13.26
CA ALA A 56 12.46 -12.06 -12.75
C ALA A 56 11.42 -12.99 -12.12
N TYR A 57 11.11 -14.13 -12.75
CA TYR A 57 10.25 -15.15 -12.13
C TYR A 57 10.87 -15.74 -10.85
N ARG A 58 12.20 -15.94 -10.82
CA ARG A 58 12.90 -16.36 -9.59
C ARG A 58 12.81 -15.31 -8.49
N LEU A 59 12.88 -14.02 -8.83
CA LEU A 59 12.71 -12.93 -7.87
C LEU A 59 11.31 -12.96 -7.26
N THR A 60 10.25 -13.04 -8.09
CA THR A 60 8.86 -12.97 -7.62
C THR A 60 8.42 -14.17 -6.79
N ARG A 61 8.98 -15.37 -7.05
CA ARG A 61 8.69 -16.59 -6.27
C ARG A 61 9.72 -16.89 -5.17
N ASN A 62 10.62 -15.96 -4.86
CA ASN A 62 11.67 -16.19 -3.87
C ASN A 62 11.12 -16.12 -2.45
N SER A 63 11.00 -17.27 -1.77
CA SER A 63 10.53 -17.33 -0.38
C SER A 63 11.41 -16.58 0.63
N ALA A 64 12.67 -16.28 0.27
CA ALA A 64 13.56 -15.49 1.11
C ALA A 64 13.36 -13.97 0.95
N ILE A 65 12.46 -13.52 0.07
CA ILE A 65 12.12 -12.11 -0.13
C ILE A 65 10.74 -11.85 0.48
N ALA A 66 10.70 -11.07 1.56
CA ALA A 66 9.45 -10.60 2.11
C ALA A 66 8.87 -9.47 1.24
N PRO A 67 7.62 -9.54 0.76
CA PRO A 67 7.01 -8.46 -0.01
C PRO A 67 6.96 -7.13 0.74
N GLN A 68 6.89 -7.17 2.07
CA GLN A 68 6.93 -5.96 2.90
C GLN A 68 8.27 -5.23 2.78
N ALA A 69 9.39 -5.93 2.66
CA ALA A 69 10.70 -5.28 2.51
C ALA A 69 10.82 -4.49 1.21
N ILE A 70 10.15 -4.94 0.14
CA ILE A 70 10.03 -4.20 -1.12
C ILE A 70 9.17 -2.94 -0.91
N ALA A 71 8.04 -3.07 -0.21
CA ALA A 71 7.15 -1.95 0.09
C ALA A 71 7.84 -0.88 0.95
N GLU A 72 8.55 -1.28 2.02
CA GLU A 72 9.28 -0.36 2.91
C GLU A 72 10.36 0.42 2.18
N ALA A 73 11.03 -0.17 1.19
CA ALA A 73 11.99 0.55 0.36
C ALA A 73 11.32 1.70 -0.41
N GLY A 74 10.17 1.41 -1.04
CA GLY A 74 9.37 2.42 -1.71
C GLY A 74 8.80 3.48 -0.76
N PHE A 75 8.33 3.07 0.42
CA PHE A 75 7.85 4.00 1.44
C PHE A 75 8.96 4.92 1.93
N THR A 76 10.17 4.40 2.13
CA THR A 76 11.35 5.18 2.53
C THR A 76 11.70 6.22 1.46
N ALA A 77 11.64 5.86 0.18
CA ALA A 77 11.81 6.81 -0.91
C ALA A 77 10.72 7.91 -0.89
N THR A 78 9.46 7.55 -0.63
CA THR A 78 8.37 8.51 -0.43
C THR A 78 8.62 9.43 0.76
N VAL A 79 9.10 8.93 1.90
CA VAL A 79 9.49 9.76 3.07
C VAL A 79 10.55 10.78 2.69
N ALA A 80 11.60 10.36 1.98
CA ALA A 80 12.67 11.26 1.54
C ALA A 80 12.15 12.36 0.60
N HIS A 81 11.15 12.05 -0.22
CA HIS A 81 10.51 13.03 -1.10
C HIS A 81 9.56 13.96 -0.33
N ALA A 82 8.84 13.44 0.65
CA ALA A 82 7.89 14.17 1.48
C ALA A 82 8.55 15.36 2.21
N GLN A 83 9.84 15.27 2.54
CA GLN A 83 10.58 16.31 3.25
C GLN A 83 10.64 17.67 2.54
N ARG A 84 10.35 17.71 1.25
CA ARG A 84 10.41 18.92 0.42
C ARG A 84 9.14 19.78 0.52
N TYR A 85 8.09 19.26 1.14
CA TYR A 85 6.76 19.87 1.13
C TYR A 85 6.32 20.29 2.53
N HIS A 86 5.72 21.48 2.63
CA HIS A 86 5.22 22.02 3.90
C HIS A 86 3.77 21.62 4.19
N CYS A 87 3.06 21.11 3.20
CA CYS A 87 1.70 20.60 3.32
C CYS A 87 1.55 19.33 2.49
N LEU A 88 1.00 18.28 3.08
CA LEU A 88 0.77 17.00 2.40
C LEU A 88 -0.64 16.50 2.71
N LEU A 89 -1.28 15.92 1.70
CA LEU A 89 -2.52 15.17 1.85
C LEU A 89 -2.18 13.67 1.85
N ALA A 90 -2.56 12.97 2.91
CA ALA A 90 -2.53 11.52 2.97
C ALA A 90 -3.88 10.97 2.51
N LEU A 91 -3.98 10.69 1.21
CA LEU A 91 -5.19 10.16 0.58
C LEU A 91 -5.29 8.67 0.89
N GLU A 92 -6.34 8.28 1.61
CA GLU A 92 -6.46 6.94 2.21
C GLU A 92 -7.76 6.27 1.74
N ASP A 93 -7.64 5.08 1.15
CA ASP A 93 -8.80 4.31 0.66
C ASP A 93 -8.48 2.80 0.57
N THR A 94 -9.52 1.98 0.43
CA THR A 94 -9.43 0.53 0.25
C THR A 94 -9.88 0.11 -1.13
N THR A 95 -9.03 -0.63 -1.83
CA THR A 95 -9.41 -1.30 -3.09
C THR A 95 -9.35 -2.82 -2.95
N THR A 96 -9.98 -3.52 -3.89
CA THR A 96 -9.93 -4.97 -4.00
C THR A 96 -9.05 -5.37 -5.18
N LEU A 97 -8.09 -6.27 -4.94
CA LEU A 97 -7.33 -6.97 -5.98
C LEU A 97 -8.02 -8.30 -6.27
N SER A 98 -8.75 -8.38 -7.39
CA SER A 98 -9.56 -9.54 -7.75
C SER A 98 -8.82 -10.44 -8.74
N PHE A 99 -8.85 -11.75 -8.49
CA PHE A 99 -8.25 -12.77 -9.37
C PHE A 99 -9.28 -13.85 -9.68
N SER A 100 -9.31 -14.31 -10.93
CA SER A 100 -10.28 -15.33 -11.41
C SER A 100 -9.63 -16.67 -11.74
N HIS A 101 -8.30 -16.75 -11.75
CA HIS A 101 -7.59 -17.96 -12.15
C HIS A 101 -7.69 -19.04 -11.06
N ALA A 102 -8.07 -20.25 -11.45
CA ALA A 102 -8.34 -21.34 -10.51
C ALA A 102 -7.15 -21.73 -9.65
N SER A 103 -5.92 -21.60 -10.18
CA SER A 103 -4.70 -22.03 -9.48
C SER A 103 -4.39 -21.28 -8.19
N VAL A 104 -4.98 -20.11 -7.96
CA VAL A 104 -4.75 -19.28 -6.75
C VAL A 104 -6.04 -19.07 -5.97
N ALA A 105 -7.16 -19.67 -6.39
CA ALA A 105 -8.47 -19.39 -5.81
C ALA A 105 -8.56 -19.76 -4.33
N ASP A 106 -7.90 -20.85 -3.94
CA ASP A 106 -7.91 -21.37 -2.57
C ASP A 106 -6.97 -20.60 -1.62
N GLU A 107 -6.09 -19.76 -2.17
CA GLU A 107 -5.17 -18.90 -1.40
C GLU A 107 -5.76 -17.49 -1.15
N LEU A 108 -6.94 -17.20 -1.72
CA LEU A 108 -7.55 -15.88 -1.73
C LEU A 108 -8.82 -15.82 -0.88
N GLY A 109 -9.08 -14.63 -0.34
CA GLY A 109 -10.27 -14.36 0.45
C GLY A 109 -11.49 -14.00 -0.40
N TYR A 110 -12.65 -13.88 0.24
CA TYR A 110 -13.84 -13.34 -0.42
C TYR A 110 -13.76 -11.80 -0.52
N THR A 111 -14.21 -11.23 -1.63
CA THR A 111 -14.10 -9.78 -1.90
C THR A 111 -15.43 -9.04 -1.77
N THR A 112 -16.53 -9.71 -2.11
CA THR A 112 -17.89 -9.17 -2.16
C THR A 112 -18.86 -10.12 -1.47
N SER A 113 -20.16 -9.79 -1.50
CA SER A 113 -21.26 -10.71 -1.15
C SER A 113 -21.46 -11.85 -2.16
N LYS A 114 -20.61 -11.98 -3.19
CA LYS A 114 -20.65 -13.12 -4.11
C LYS A 114 -19.58 -14.13 -3.72
N GLU A 115 -20.05 -15.33 -3.39
CA GLU A 115 -19.22 -16.45 -2.92
C GLU A 115 -18.10 -16.85 -3.90
N LYS A 116 -18.21 -16.55 -5.19
CA LYS A 116 -17.17 -16.91 -6.20
C LYS A 116 -16.14 -15.81 -6.46
N SER A 117 -16.33 -14.61 -5.91
CA SER A 117 -15.34 -13.55 -6.11
C SER A 117 -14.20 -13.71 -5.11
N ARG A 118 -12.99 -13.92 -5.63
CA ARG A 118 -11.77 -14.20 -4.87
C ARG A 118 -10.75 -13.08 -5.06
N GLY A 119 -10.10 -12.71 -3.98
CA GLY A 119 -9.11 -11.64 -4.00
C GLY A 119 -8.61 -11.24 -2.63
N MET A 120 -7.91 -10.12 -2.60
CA MET A 120 -7.40 -9.50 -1.38
C MET A 120 -7.83 -8.04 -1.32
N GLN A 121 -7.97 -7.53 -0.10
CA GLN A 121 -8.13 -6.11 0.15
C GLN A 121 -6.75 -5.45 0.18
N ALA A 122 -6.67 -4.22 -0.32
CA ALA A 122 -5.49 -3.38 -0.25
C ALA A 122 -5.91 -1.99 0.26
N HIS A 123 -5.56 -1.69 1.51
CA HIS A 123 -5.75 -0.36 2.09
C HIS A 123 -4.46 0.42 1.90
N SER A 124 -4.54 1.57 1.25
CA SER A 124 -3.37 2.31 0.79
C SER A 124 -3.43 3.77 1.24
N VAL A 125 -2.26 4.33 1.55
CA VAL A 125 -2.10 5.77 1.80
C VAL A 125 -1.17 6.35 0.74
N LEU A 126 -1.69 7.27 -0.08
CA LEU A 126 -0.97 8.00 -1.11
C LEU A 126 -0.71 9.43 -0.64
N LEU A 127 0.55 9.85 -0.60
CA LEU A 127 0.90 11.24 -0.32
C LEU A 127 0.79 12.10 -1.58
N PHE A 128 0.12 13.23 -1.43
CA PHE A 128 -0.07 14.25 -2.46
C PHE A 128 0.29 15.63 -1.90
N ALA A 129 1.10 16.37 -2.64
CA ALA A 129 1.49 17.75 -2.32
C ALA A 129 0.54 18.70 -3.07
N PRO A 130 -0.42 19.35 -2.37
CA PRO A 130 -1.50 20.08 -3.04
C PRO A 130 -1.07 21.39 -3.68
N GLU A 131 -0.06 22.07 -3.13
CA GLU A 131 0.45 23.33 -3.67
C GLU A 131 1.16 23.11 -5.02
N GLU A 132 1.94 22.04 -5.11
CA GLU A 132 2.67 21.63 -6.30
C GLU A 132 1.85 20.75 -7.24
N GLN A 133 0.63 20.37 -6.83
CA GLN A 133 -0.26 19.44 -7.53
C GLN A 133 0.43 18.13 -7.90
N GLN A 134 1.27 17.62 -6.98
CA GLN A 134 2.16 16.51 -7.26
C GLN A 134 1.83 15.28 -6.40
N VAL A 135 1.75 14.10 -7.02
CA VAL A 135 1.81 12.84 -6.27
C VAL A 135 3.25 12.64 -5.78
N VAL A 136 3.41 12.49 -4.48
CA VAL A 136 4.71 12.25 -3.83
C VAL A 136 5.06 10.78 -3.90
N GLY A 137 4.11 9.91 -3.54
CA GLY A 137 4.30 8.46 -3.57
C GLY A 137 3.41 7.73 -2.56
N LEU A 138 3.48 6.40 -2.59
CA LEU A 138 2.81 5.53 -1.63
C LEU A 138 3.62 5.53 -0.32
N ILE A 139 2.96 5.72 0.83
CA ILE A 139 3.63 5.77 2.16
C ILE A 139 3.22 4.61 3.07
N GLU A 140 2.10 3.94 2.77
CA GLU A 140 1.63 2.76 3.47
C GLU A 140 0.73 1.94 2.54
N GLN A 141 0.78 0.61 2.67
CA GLN A 141 -0.18 -0.29 2.07
C GLN A 141 -0.28 -1.60 2.85
N GLN A 142 -1.45 -1.83 3.43
CA GLN A 142 -1.79 -3.11 4.04
C GLN A 142 -2.56 -3.97 3.05
N ARG A 143 -2.14 -5.24 2.90
CA ARG A 143 -2.87 -6.25 2.13
C ARG A 143 -3.33 -7.39 3.03
N TRP A 144 -4.57 -7.86 2.85
CA TRP A 144 -5.09 -9.02 3.56
C TRP A 144 -6.16 -9.75 2.76
N CYS A 145 -6.29 -11.05 3.01
CA CYS A 145 -7.42 -11.86 2.55
C CYS A 145 -8.46 -11.94 3.67
N ARG A 146 -9.74 -11.76 3.35
CA ARG A 146 -10.81 -12.05 4.31
C ARG A 146 -11.01 -13.56 4.41
N ASP A 147 -11.12 -14.08 5.63
CA ASP A 147 -11.35 -15.50 5.87
C ASP A 147 -12.73 -15.92 5.35
N VAL A 148 -12.79 -16.91 4.45
CA VAL A 148 -14.04 -17.40 3.87
C VAL A 148 -15.01 -17.92 4.94
N SER A 149 -14.49 -18.44 6.05
CA SER A 149 -15.31 -18.92 7.18
C SER A 149 -16.03 -17.80 7.94
N ASP A 150 -15.59 -16.55 7.80
CA ASP A 150 -16.20 -15.37 8.42
C ASP A 150 -17.28 -14.70 7.57
N TYR A 151 -17.52 -15.25 6.37
CA TYR A 151 -18.58 -14.78 5.49
C TYR A 151 -19.95 -14.78 6.20
N GLY A 152 -20.69 -13.67 6.09
CA GLY A 152 -22.01 -13.51 6.69
C GLY A 152 -22.03 -13.20 8.20
N LYS A 153 -20.89 -13.17 8.89
CA LYS A 153 -20.81 -12.88 10.35
C LYS A 153 -20.82 -11.38 10.70
N SER A 154 -21.31 -10.51 9.81
CA SER A 154 -21.31 -9.05 10.01
C SER A 154 -22.11 -8.60 11.25
N ARG A 155 -23.12 -9.38 11.66
CA ARG A 155 -23.95 -9.11 12.85
C ARG A 155 -23.25 -9.32 14.19
N GLN A 156 -22.07 -9.93 14.21
CA GLN A 156 -21.26 -10.10 15.42
C GLN A 156 -20.21 -9.00 15.59
N ARG A 157 -20.38 -7.84 14.92
CA ARG A 157 -19.40 -6.75 14.97
C ARG A 157 -19.39 -6.05 16.33
N ASP A 158 -20.52 -5.98 17.01
CA ASP A 158 -20.68 -5.16 18.22
C ASP A 158 -19.94 -5.75 19.43
N THR A 159 -19.71 -7.07 19.44
CA THR A 159 -18.99 -7.76 20.51
C THR A 159 -17.48 -7.83 20.30
N ARG A 160 -16.97 -7.45 19.12
CA ARG A 160 -15.53 -7.50 18.83
C ARG A 160 -14.84 -6.24 19.36
N PRO A 161 -13.63 -6.37 19.93
CA PRO A 161 -12.79 -5.20 20.21
C PRO A 161 -12.48 -4.45 18.91
N TYR A 162 -12.27 -3.15 19.00
CA TYR A 162 -12.08 -2.28 17.82
C TYR A 162 -10.91 -2.74 16.95
N GLU A 163 -9.80 -3.12 17.58
CA GLU A 163 -8.56 -3.60 16.97
C GLU A 163 -8.74 -4.90 16.17
N GLY A 164 -9.76 -5.69 16.52
CA GLY A 164 -10.13 -6.92 15.81
C GLY A 164 -11.10 -6.70 14.64
N LYS A 165 -11.55 -5.46 14.40
CA LYS A 165 -12.44 -5.12 13.29
C LYS A 165 -11.62 -4.68 12.08
N GLU A 166 -12.11 -4.96 10.87
CA GLU A 166 -11.48 -4.47 9.64
C GLU A 166 -11.43 -2.92 9.59
N SER A 167 -12.35 -2.23 10.26
CA SER A 167 -12.35 -0.78 10.43
C SER A 167 -11.16 -0.23 11.23
N TYR A 168 -10.36 -1.08 11.90
CA TYR A 168 -9.10 -0.67 12.50
C TYR A 168 -8.01 -0.34 11.47
N LYS A 169 -8.22 -0.71 10.19
CA LYS A 169 -7.29 -0.41 9.09
C LYS A 169 -6.87 1.07 9.02
N TRP A 170 -7.82 1.98 9.25
CA TRP A 170 -7.61 3.43 9.21
C TRP A 170 -6.65 3.90 10.31
N GLU A 171 -6.86 3.43 11.55
CA GLU A 171 -5.97 3.76 12.67
C GLU A 171 -4.60 3.12 12.48
N ARG A 172 -4.55 1.84 12.09
CA ARG A 172 -3.29 1.12 11.84
C ARG A 172 -2.44 1.79 10.76
N ALA A 173 -3.05 2.16 9.63
CA ALA A 173 -2.35 2.85 8.56
C ALA A 173 -1.86 4.24 9.03
N SER A 174 -2.67 4.96 9.80
CA SER A 174 -2.25 6.22 10.41
C SER A 174 -1.10 6.08 11.41
N GLN A 175 -1.05 5.01 12.21
CA GLN A 175 0.07 4.71 13.11
C GLN A 175 1.35 4.43 12.32
N ALA A 176 1.25 3.69 11.22
CA ALA A 176 2.39 3.38 10.35
C ALA A 176 2.92 4.63 9.63
N VAL A 177 2.04 5.47 9.11
CA VAL A 177 2.40 6.75 8.47
C VAL A 177 3.06 7.70 9.47
N ASP A 178 2.50 7.84 10.67
CA ASP A 178 3.06 8.64 11.76
C ASP A 178 4.48 8.17 12.12
N SER A 179 4.65 6.85 12.30
CA SER A 179 5.96 6.24 12.60
C SER A 179 7.01 6.50 11.50
N ARG A 180 6.60 6.50 10.22
CA ARG A 180 7.52 6.75 9.09
C ARG A 180 7.87 8.22 8.90
N LEU A 181 6.91 9.13 9.12
CA LEU A 181 7.10 10.56 8.89
C LEU A 181 7.67 11.30 10.11
N GLY A 182 7.49 10.76 11.32
CA GLY A 182 7.92 11.39 12.55
C GLY A 182 7.42 12.82 12.65
N GLU A 183 8.33 13.78 12.86
CA GLU A 183 8.00 15.20 12.99
C GLU A 183 7.25 15.77 11.76
N GLN A 184 7.45 15.20 10.57
CA GLN A 184 6.77 15.66 9.36
C GLN A 184 5.27 15.35 9.36
N MET A 185 4.79 14.48 10.24
CA MET A 185 3.36 14.19 10.36
C MET A 185 2.53 15.45 10.69
N ALA A 186 3.12 16.46 11.33
CA ALA A 186 2.47 17.75 11.58
C ALA A 186 2.02 18.47 10.30
N ASN A 187 2.69 18.21 9.18
CA ASN A 187 2.40 18.80 7.87
C ASN A 187 1.33 18.02 7.08
N VAL A 188 0.91 16.86 7.58
CA VAL A 188 0.03 15.93 6.88
C VAL A 188 -1.43 16.11 7.30
N ILE A 189 -2.33 16.11 6.32
CA ILE A 189 -3.77 16.03 6.50
C ILE A 189 -4.25 14.69 5.94
N SER A 190 -4.77 13.80 6.78
CA SER A 190 -5.44 12.59 6.31
C SER A 190 -6.75 12.96 5.59
N VAL A 191 -6.97 12.44 4.39
CA VAL A 191 -8.19 12.65 3.62
C VAL A 191 -8.84 11.30 3.37
N CYS A 192 -10.03 11.11 3.93
CA CYS A 192 -10.73 9.84 3.88
C CYS A 192 -12.19 10.02 3.49
N ASP A 193 -12.76 9.00 2.85
CA ASP A 193 -14.15 8.98 2.50
C ASP A 193 -15.05 8.69 3.72
N ARG A 194 -16.33 8.40 3.47
CA ARG A 194 -17.33 8.19 4.53
C ARG A 194 -17.13 6.90 5.33
N GLU A 195 -16.38 5.92 4.82
CA GLU A 195 -16.10 4.67 5.53
C GLU A 195 -15.21 4.91 6.76
N ALA A 196 -14.46 6.01 6.77
CA ALA A 196 -13.61 6.42 7.89
C ALA A 196 -14.37 7.20 8.99
N ASP A 197 -15.67 7.48 8.84
CA ASP A 197 -16.48 8.12 9.89
C ASP A 197 -16.76 7.15 11.06
N ILE A 198 -15.71 6.89 11.84
CA ILE A 198 -15.64 5.92 12.94
C ILE A 198 -15.19 6.68 14.19
N ILE A 199 -15.93 6.56 15.29
CA ILE A 199 -15.68 7.37 16.49
C ILE A 199 -14.31 7.08 17.10
N GLU A 200 -13.90 5.81 17.09
CA GLU A 200 -12.59 5.40 17.58
C GLU A 200 -11.45 6.04 16.76
N TYR A 201 -11.58 6.07 15.43
CA TYR A 201 -10.59 6.68 14.55
C TYR A 201 -10.53 8.20 14.70
N LEU A 202 -11.67 8.88 14.79
CA LEU A 202 -11.75 10.32 15.05
C LEU A 202 -11.10 10.68 16.40
N ARG A 203 -11.37 9.86 17.43
CA ARG A 203 -10.77 10.02 18.76
C ARG A 203 -9.25 9.80 18.71
N TYR A 204 -8.77 8.80 17.99
CA TYR A 204 -7.35 8.56 17.77
C TYR A 204 -6.68 9.77 17.12
N LYS A 205 -7.21 10.27 15.99
CA LYS A 205 -6.66 11.44 15.29
C LYS A 205 -6.60 12.66 16.21
N THR A 206 -7.66 12.91 16.97
CA THR A 206 -7.73 14.03 17.91
C THR A 206 -6.74 13.88 19.07
N SER A 207 -6.61 12.68 19.65
CA SER A 207 -5.70 12.43 20.77
C SER A 207 -4.23 12.53 20.36
N GLN A 208 -3.90 12.11 19.15
CA GLN A 208 -2.58 12.26 18.54
C GLN A 208 -2.33 13.66 17.95
N LYS A 209 -3.30 14.59 18.04
CA LYS A 209 -3.25 15.93 17.45
C LYS A 209 -2.95 15.91 15.94
N GLN A 210 -3.38 14.87 15.24
CA GLN A 210 -3.22 14.72 13.80
C GLN A 210 -4.34 15.47 13.05
N ARG A 211 -4.01 16.05 11.90
CA ARG A 211 -4.95 16.80 11.05
C ARG A 211 -5.67 15.83 10.11
N PHE A 212 -6.96 16.05 9.89
CA PHE A 212 -7.75 15.19 9.01
C PHE A 212 -8.96 15.92 8.40
N VAL A 213 -9.43 15.39 7.27
CA VAL A 213 -10.70 15.69 6.62
C VAL A 213 -11.38 14.37 6.32
N ILE A 214 -12.49 14.10 7.02
CA ILE A 214 -13.26 12.86 6.88
C ILE A 214 -14.69 13.24 6.50
N ARG A 215 -15.23 12.59 5.47
CA ARG A 215 -16.63 12.80 5.07
C ARG A 215 -17.56 12.17 6.10
N SER A 216 -18.50 12.94 6.66
CA SER A 216 -19.49 12.40 7.60
C SER A 216 -20.45 11.41 6.91
N MET A 217 -20.80 10.35 7.64
CA MET A 217 -21.79 9.32 7.32
C MET A 217 -22.85 9.16 8.42
N GLN A 218 -22.43 9.28 9.68
CA GLN A 218 -23.27 9.07 10.85
C GLN A 218 -23.87 10.40 11.30
N ASN A 219 -25.15 10.39 11.67
CA ASN A 219 -25.76 11.49 12.41
C ASN A 219 -25.30 11.38 13.86
N ARG A 220 -24.51 12.35 14.35
CA ARG A 220 -23.84 12.33 15.65
C ARG A 220 -24.33 13.48 16.52
#